data_AF-A0A662HJN6-F1
#
_entry.id   AF-A0A662HJN6-F1
#
_cell.length_a   1.000
_cell.length_b   1.000
_cell.length_c   1.000
_cell.angle_alpha   90.00
_cell.angle_beta   90.00
_cell.angle_gamma   90.00
#
_symmetry.space_group_name_H-M   'P 1'
#
loop_
_entity.id
_entity.type
_entity.pdbx_description
1 polymer ?
#
loop_
_entity_poly.entity_id
_entity_poly.type
_entity_poly.pdbx_seq_one_letter_code
_entity_poly.pdbx_strand_id
1 'polypeptide(L)'
;MRERVKRWTPENVVEFIEWCREDGGVPQFRATVGGMPFKVDGEYAVLAVCWGGKTRGNEAVLFTGVPKEDLVEILTRRGEWRYFLALFKEKLSRED
;
A
#
# COMPACT_ATOMS: atom_id res chain seq x y z
N MET A 1 -1.76 18.70 -3.51
CA MET A 1 -1.15 17.55 -4.20
C MET A 1 -0.70 16.59 -3.10
N ARG A 2 -1.16 15.33 -3.09
CA ARG A 2 -0.71 14.37 -2.06
C ARG A 2 0.76 14.03 -2.29
N GLU A 3 1.47 13.81 -1.20
CA GLU A 3 2.84 13.34 -1.23
C GLU A 3 2.89 11.97 -1.92
N ARG A 4 3.73 11.86 -2.95
CA ARG A 4 3.83 10.66 -3.79
C ARG A 4 4.78 9.61 -3.22
N VAL A 5 5.52 9.94 -2.17
CA VAL A 5 6.43 9.04 -1.45
C VAL A 5 6.04 9.12 0.03
N LYS A 6 5.79 7.97 0.66
CA LYS A 6 5.40 7.87 2.07
C LYS A 6 6.14 6.73 2.75
N ARG A 7 6.26 6.78 4.07
CA ARG A 7 6.71 5.60 4.85
C ARG A 7 5.59 4.58 4.95
N TRP A 8 5.96 3.31 4.98
CA TRP A 8 5.03 2.21 5.26
C TRP A 8 4.67 2.21 6.74
N THR A 9 3.58 2.89 7.08
CA THR A 9 3.02 2.91 8.43
C THR A 9 1.54 2.52 8.38
N PRO A 10 0.96 2.01 9.49
CA PRO A 10 -0.46 1.67 9.56
C PRO A 10 -1.38 2.79 9.06
N GLU A 11 -1.15 4.03 9.51
CA GLU A 11 -1.96 5.21 9.17
C GLU A 11 -1.91 5.48 7.66
N ASN A 12 -0.70 5.53 7.10
CA ASN A 12 -0.50 5.89 5.70
C ASN A 12 -1.09 4.83 4.75
N VAL A 13 -0.98 3.55 5.11
CA VAL A 13 -1.53 2.46 4.30
C VAL A 13 -3.04 2.41 4.40
N VAL A 14 -3.62 2.59 5.59
CA VAL A 14 -5.07 2.67 5.78
C VAL A 14 -5.64 3.87 5.03
N GLU A 15 -5.04 5.06 5.16
CA GLU A 15 -5.46 6.28 4.45
C GLU A 15 -5.51 6.04 2.93
N PHE A 16 -4.47 5.41 2.37
CA PHE A 16 -4.43 5.10 0.94
C PHE A 16 -5.54 4.11 0.53
N ILE A 17 -5.74 3.05 1.30
CA ILE A 17 -6.76 2.03 1.00
C ILE A 17 -8.16 2.66 1.03
N GLU A 18 -8.50 3.38 2.10
CA GLU A 18 -9.81 4.00 2.26
C GLU A 18 -10.08 5.01 1.16
N TRP A 19 -9.12 5.90 0.91
CA TRP A 19 -9.22 6.87 -0.17
C TRP A 19 -9.48 6.21 -1.54
N CYS A 20 -8.74 5.13 -1.86
CA CYS A 20 -8.94 4.45 -3.14
C CYS A 20 -10.34 3.79 -3.22
N ARG A 21 -10.81 3.22 -2.10
CA ARG A 21 -12.13 2.59 -2.02
C ARG A 21 -13.27 3.61 -2.08
N GLU A 22 -13.11 4.79 -1.51
CA GLU A 22 -14.05 5.92 -1.61
C GLU A 22 -14.21 6.38 -3.07
N ASP A 23 -13.13 6.40 -3.84
CA ASP A 23 -13.16 6.70 -5.29
C ASP A 23 -13.73 5.53 -6.14
N GLY A 24 -14.14 4.43 -5.48
CA GLY A 24 -14.67 3.22 -6.10
C GLY A 24 -13.61 2.29 -6.70
N GLY A 25 -12.32 2.62 -6.55
CA GLY A 25 -11.20 1.85 -7.10
C GLY A 25 -10.80 0.66 -6.23
N VAL A 26 -9.88 -0.15 -6.73
CA VAL A 26 -9.30 -1.31 -6.03
C VAL A 26 -7.83 -1.02 -5.74
N PRO A 27 -7.41 -0.95 -4.46
CA PRO A 27 -6.01 -0.77 -4.12
C PRO A 27 -5.19 -1.98 -4.59
N GLN A 28 -4.03 -1.71 -5.20
CA GLN A 28 -3.06 -2.72 -5.61
C GLN A 28 -1.68 -2.34 -5.09
N PHE A 29 -1.00 -3.27 -4.44
CA PHE A 29 0.37 -3.10 -3.99
C PHE A 29 1.32 -3.84 -4.93
N ARG A 30 2.15 -3.09 -5.66
CA ARG A 30 3.12 -3.65 -6.63
C ARG A 30 4.51 -3.62 -6.03
N ALA A 31 5.03 -4.81 -5.73
CA ALA A 31 6.28 -5.00 -5.01
C ALA A 31 7.48 -5.35 -5.91
N THR A 32 7.27 -5.69 -7.20
CA THR A 32 8.33 -6.12 -8.12
C THR A 32 8.28 -5.43 -9.48
N VAL A 33 9.46 -5.34 -10.11
CA VAL A 33 9.65 -5.01 -11.53
C VAL A 33 10.57 -6.04 -12.16
N GLY A 34 10.15 -6.64 -13.28
CA GLY A 34 10.92 -7.73 -13.91
C GLY A 34 11.20 -8.92 -12.98
N GLY A 35 10.32 -9.17 -12.00
CA GLY A 35 10.50 -10.22 -10.98
C GLY A 35 11.41 -9.86 -9.81
N MET A 36 12.04 -8.67 -9.82
CA MET A 36 12.92 -8.21 -8.73
C MET A 36 12.17 -7.27 -7.77
N PRO A 37 12.34 -7.41 -6.44
CA PRO A 37 11.73 -6.50 -5.46
C PRO A 37 12.19 -5.05 -5.64
N PHE A 38 11.28 -4.09 -5.48
CA PHE A 38 11.65 -2.68 -5.43
C PHE A 38 12.43 -2.37 -4.15
N LYS A 39 13.48 -1.56 -4.30
CA LYS A 39 14.20 -0.98 -3.17
C LYS A 39 14.45 0.50 -3.36
N VAL A 40 14.36 1.26 -2.28
CA VAL A 40 14.73 2.67 -2.19
C VAL A 40 15.65 2.80 -0.98
N ASP A 41 16.84 3.37 -1.17
CA ASP A 41 17.85 3.55 -0.12
C ASP A 41 18.18 2.25 0.66
N GLY A 42 18.15 1.12 -0.04
CA GLY A 42 18.46 -0.20 0.52
C GLY A 42 17.29 -0.92 1.21
N GLU A 43 16.19 -0.22 1.49
CA GLU A 43 14.97 -0.79 2.08
C GLU A 43 13.97 -1.24 1.01
N TYR A 44 13.09 -2.18 1.34
CA TYR A 44 12.03 -2.58 0.42
C TYR A 44 11.02 -1.44 0.23
N ALA A 45 10.54 -1.32 -1.00
CA ALA A 45 9.53 -0.35 -1.37
C ALA A 45 8.40 -1.03 -2.14
N VAL A 46 7.25 -0.38 -2.18
CA VAL A 46 6.04 -0.88 -2.88
C VAL A 46 5.36 0.30 -3.55
N LEU A 47 5.01 0.14 -4.82
CA LEU A 47 4.18 1.11 -5.53
C LEU A 47 2.71 0.73 -5.33
N ALA A 48 2.00 1.53 -4.55
CA ALA A 48 0.57 1.39 -4.35
C ALA A 48 -0.19 2.18 -5.43
N VAL A 49 -1.13 1.53 -6.12
CA VAL A 49 -1.91 2.12 -7.22
C VAL A 49 -3.40 1.91 -6.94
N CYS A 50 -4.21 2.96 -7.15
CA CYS A 50 -5.65 2.82 -7.12
C CYS A 50 -6.20 2.45 -8.49
N TRP A 51 -6.52 1.17 -8.71
CA TRP A 51 -6.97 0.70 -10.01
C TRP A 51 -8.47 0.90 -10.21
N GLY A 52 -8.87 1.55 -11.31
CA GLY A 52 -10.28 1.72 -11.68
C GLY A 52 -11.07 2.74 -10.85
N GLY A 53 -10.38 3.63 -10.12
CA GLY A 53 -11.01 4.77 -9.45
C GLY A 53 -11.59 5.79 -10.44
N LYS A 54 -12.74 6.40 -10.10
CA LYS A 54 -13.51 7.28 -11.01
C LYS A 54 -12.82 8.61 -11.29
N THR A 55 -12.21 9.21 -10.28
CA THR A 55 -11.63 10.57 -10.39
C THR A 55 -10.12 10.57 -10.32
N ARG A 56 -9.54 9.52 -9.71
CA ARG A 56 -8.10 9.46 -9.40
C ARG A 56 -7.48 8.09 -9.67
N GLY A 57 -8.08 7.31 -10.57
CA GLY A 57 -7.67 5.93 -10.92
C GLY A 57 -6.26 5.73 -11.48
N ASN A 58 -5.41 6.76 -11.49
CA ASN A 58 -4.01 6.73 -11.89
C ASN A 58 -3.06 7.35 -10.85
N GLU A 59 -3.56 7.79 -9.69
CA GLU A 59 -2.71 8.25 -8.60
C GLU A 59 -2.04 7.04 -7.91
N ALA A 60 -0.72 7.16 -7.74
CA ALA A 60 0.11 6.14 -7.13
C ALA A 60 0.94 6.74 -5.99
N VAL A 61 1.15 5.96 -4.95
CA VAL A 61 2.00 6.30 -3.81
C VAL A 61 3.11 5.26 -3.73
N LEU A 62 4.36 5.73 -3.69
CA LEU A 62 5.50 4.90 -3.39
C LEU A 62 5.67 4.81 -1.88
N PHE A 63 5.43 3.62 -1.33
CA PHE A 63 5.74 3.33 0.07
C PHE A 63 7.17 2.85 0.19
N THR A 64 7.92 3.42 1.12
CA THR A 64 9.31 3.06 1.46
C THR A 64 9.37 2.45 2.87
N GLY A 65 10.41 1.67 3.14
CA GLY A 65 10.57 1.03 4.46
C GLY A 65 9.57 -0.09 4.71
N VAL A 66 9.16 -0.80 3.66
CA VAL A 66 8.20 -1.90 3.78
C VAL A 66 8.88 -3.08 4.49
N PRO A 67 8.33 -3.57 5.62
CA PRO A 67 8.87 -4.75 6.29
C PRO A 67 8.87 -5.96 5.36
N LYS A 68 9.82 -6.89 5.56
CA LYS A 68 9.97 -8.06 4.69
C LYS A 68 8.73 -8.96 4.74
N GLU A 69 8.14 -9.09 5.92
CA GLU A 69 6.91 -9.84 6.19
C GLU A 69 5.73 -9.28 5.38
N ASP A 70 5.54 -7.95 5.38
CA ASP A 70 4.49 -7.29 4.60
C ASP A 70 4.76 -7.43 3.09
N LEU A 71 6.03 -7.38 2.67
CA LEU A 71 6.40 -7.66 1.28
C LEU A 71 5.99 -9.08 0.86
N VAL A 72 6.19 -10.09 1.72
CA VAL A 72 5.79 -11.48 1.44
C VAL A 72 4.28 -11.59 1.29
N GLU A 73 3.51 -10.93 2.16
CA GLU A 73 2.06 -10.89 2.07
C GLU A 73 1.59 -10.26 0.74
N ILE A 74 2.21 -9.15 0.31
CA ILE A 74 1.91 -8.51 -0.97
C ILE A 74 2.17 -9.46 -2.15
N LEU A 75 3.26 -10.23 -2.10
CA LEU A 75 3.66 -11.11 -3.21
C LEU A 75 2.83 -12.39 -3.31
N THR A 76 2.25 -12.85 -2.20
CA THR A 76 1.62 -14.17 -2.12
C THR A 76 0.10 -14.12 -2.02
N ARG A 77 -0.46 -13.02 -1.49
CA ARG A 77 -1.89 -12.89 -1.22
C ARG A 77 -2.62 -12.17 -2.36
N ARG A 78 -3.73 -12.77 -2.81
CA ARG A 78 -4.68 -12.05 -3.68
C ARG A 78 -5.59 -11.17 -2.82
N GLY A 79 -5.76 -9.90 -3.20
CA GLY A 79 -6.60 -8.97 -2.45
C GLY A 79 -5.97 -8.59 -1.10
N GLU A 80 -4.64 -8.51 -1.09
CA GLU A 80 -3.76 -8.14 0.01
C GLU A 80 -4.20 -6.84 0.71
N TRP A 81 -4.81 -5.90 0.00
CA TRP A 81 -5.32 -4.66 0.60
C TRP A 81 -6.37 -4.91 1.69
N ARG A 82 -7.18 -5.97 1.61
CA ARG A 82 -8.15 -6.31 2.67
C ARG A 82 -7.44 -6.78 3.93
N TYR A 83 -6.38 -7.55 3.75
CA TYR A 83 -5.53 -8.02 4.83
C TYR A 83 -4.85 -6.86 5.54
N PHE A 84 -4.20 -5.96 4.79
CA PHE A 84 -3.54 -4.79 5.38
C PHE A 84 -4.53 -3.84 6.05
N LEU A 85 -5.71 -3.63 5.46
CA LEU A 85 -6.75 -2.80 6.08
C LEU A 85 -7.17 -3.36 7.44
N ALA A 86 -7.41 -4.67 7.54
CA ALA A 86 -7.79 -5.30 8.80
C ALA A 86 -6.65 -5.24 9.83
N LEU A 87 -5.45 -5.68 9.43
CA LEU A 87 -4.26 -5.71 10.28
C LEU A 87 -3.92 -4.32 10.84
N PHE A 88 -3.90 -3.30 10.00
CA PHE A 88 -3.48 -1.96 10.41
C PHE A 88 -4.56 -1.21 11.17
N LYS A 89 -5.86 -1.42 10.88
CA LYS A 89 -6.91 -0.91 11.76
C LYS A 89 -6.85 -1.51 13.16
N GLU A 90 -6.55 -2.80 13.27
CA GLU A 90 -6.36 -3.45 14.56
C GLU A 90 -5.16 -2.86 15.32
N LYS A 91 -4.01 -2.66 14.65
CA LYS A 91 -2.85 -2.00 15.27
C LYS A 91 -3.18 -0.60 15.79
N LEU A 92 -3.82 0.23 14.96
CA LEU A 92 -4.22 1.58 15.33
C LEU A 92 -5.14 1.58 16.57
N SER A 93 -6.12 0.67 16.62
CA SER A 93 -7.05 0.58 17.76
C SER A 93 -6.43 0.13 19.09
N ARG A 94 -5.19 -0.39 19.07
CA ARG A 94 -4.47 -0.83 20.27
C ARG A 94 -3.47 0.21 20.78
N GLU A 95 -3.25 1.27 20.01
CA GLU A 95 -2.35 2.38 20.35
C GLU A 95 -3.11 3.58 20.94
N ASP A 96 -4.44 3.56 20.86
CA ASP A 96 -5.39 4.46 21.53
C ASP A 96 -5.75 3.99 22.96
#